data_AF-G3HNU7-F1
#
_entry.id   AF-G3HNU7-F1
#
_cell.length_a   1.000
_cell.length_b   1.000
_cell.length_c   1.000
_cell.angle_alpha   90.00
_cell.angle_beta   90.00
_cell.angle_gamma   90.00
#
_symmetry.space_group_name_H-M   'P 1'
#
loop_
_entity.id
_entity.type
_entity.pdbx_description
1 polymer ?
#
loop_
_entity_poly.entity_id
_entity_poly.type
_entity_poly.pdbx_seq_one_letter_code
_entity_poly.pdbx_strand_id
1 'polypeptide(L)'
;MLRVGKGSAAGLEGGAEGGAGGVKGAFVQARITIIFKAHHECTDQKVYQAVTDDLPAAFVDGTTSGGDGDIKSLHIVERESGRYVEMHARYIGTTVFVRQLGRYLTLAIRMPEDLAMSYEESQDLQLCVNGCPLSECIDDGQGQVSAILGHSLPHTASVQAWPGYTLETASTQCHEKMPVKDIYFQSCVFDLLTTGDANFTAAAHSALEDVEALHPRKERWHIFPSSGRAGRSDLSVGLGLTCLILTVFL
;
A
#
# COMPACT_ATOMS: atom_id res chain seq x y z
N MET A 1 3.17 -5.52 4.65
CA MET A 1 1.89 -4.79 4.85
C MET A 1 1.72 -3.87 3.67
N LEU A 2 0.60 -3.96 2.94
CA LEU A 2 0.41 -3.23 1.68
C LEU A 2 -0.85 -2.36 1.74
N ARG A 3 -0.74 -1.10 1.30
CA ARG A 3 -1.87 -0.20 1.03
C ARG A 3 -2.32 -0.46 -0.41
N VAL A 4 -3.37 -1.25 -0.60
CA VAL A 4 -4.00 -1.39 -1.93
C VAL A 4 -4.84 -0.15 -2.21
N GLY A 5 -4.19 0.91 -2.68
CA GLY A 5 -4.78 2.23 -2.88
C GLY A 5 -4.55 2.76 -4.29
N LYS A 6 -5.28 2.26 -5.29
CA LYS A 6 -5.34 2.87 -6.64
C LYS A 6 -6.78 3.09 -7.10
N GLY A 7 -7.56 3.80 -6.28
CA GLY A 7 -8.76 4.52 -6.73
C GLY A 7 -8.40 5.79 -7.52
N SER A 8 -7.46 5.67 -8.47
CA SER A 8 -6.91 6.81 -9.19
C SER A 8 -7.93 7.32 -10.22
N ALA A 9 -8.48 8.50 -9.96
CA ALA A 9 -9.24 9.26 -10.94
C ALA A 9 -8.27 9.95 -11.91
N ALA A 10 -7.58 9.15 -12.74
CA ALA A 10 -6.61 9.66 -13.69
C ALA A 10 -7.30 10.53 -14.77
N GLY A 11 -6.99 11.83 -14.75
CA GLY A 11 -7.00 12.61 -15.98
C GLY A 11 -5.90 12.03 -16.90
N LEU A 12 -6.27 11.52 -18.08
CA LEU A 12 -6.44 12.29 -19.31
C LEU A 12 -5.12 12.85 -19.85
N GLU A 13 -4.65 12.24 -20.94
CA GLU A 13 -4.57 12.98 -22.20
C GLU A 13 -4.94 12.07 -23.38
N GLY A 14 -5.39 12.67 -24.48
CA GLY A 14 -5.75 11.97 -25.70
C GLY A 14 -5.47 12.83 -26.91
N GLY A 15 -4.62 12.34 -27.82
CA GLY A 15 -4.34 13.01 -29.09
C GLY A 15 -5.61 13.12 -29.94
N ALA A 16 -5.89 14.31 -30.45
CA ALA A 16 -7.17 14.62 -31.08
C ALA A 16 -7.21 14.32 -32.58
N GLU A 17 -8.32 13.75 -33.07
CA GLU A 17 -8.87 14.13 -34.36
C GLU A 17 -10.41 14.05 -34.40
N GLY A 18 -11.01 14.85 -35.29
CA GLY A 18 -12.42 15.24 -35.41
C GLY A 18 -13.54 14.29 -34.92
N GLY A 19 -14.35 14.77 -33.96
CA GLY A 19 -15.67 14.20 -33.66
C GLY A 19 -16.44 14.97 -32.59
N ALA A 20 -17.66 15.42 -32.89
CA ALA A 20 -18.51 16.12 -31.93
C ALA A 20 -19.23 15.14 -30.99
N GLY A 21 -18.61 14.84 -29.84
CA GLY A 21 -19.19 14.00 -28.78
C GLY A 21 -18.63 14.36 -27.41
N GLY A 22 -19.48 14.78 -26.48
CA GLY A 22 -19.06 15.17 -25.13
C GLY A 22 -18.57 13.97 -24.31
N VAL A 23 -17.26 13.90 -24.07
CA VAL A 23 -16.63 12.82 -23.31
C VAL A 23 -17.02 12.91 -21.84
N LYS A 24 -18.00 12.11 -21.42
CA LYS A 24 -18.30 11.89 -20.00
C LYS A 24 -17.21 11.00 -19.40
N GLY A 25 -16.40 11.55 -18.50
CA GLY A 25 -15.49 10.74 -17.68
C GLY A 25 -16.27 9.71 -16.87
N ALA A 26 -15.90 8.43 -16.98
CA ALA A 26 -16.58 7.34 -16.30
C ALA A 26 -16.07 7.22 -14.85
N PHE A 27 -16.97 7.40 -13.88
CA PHE A 27 -16.68 7.07 -12.49
C PHE A 27 -16.66 5.54 -12.34
N VAL A 28 -15.45 4.96 -12.17
CA VAL A 28 -15.29 3.57 -11.77
C VAL A 28 -15.49 3.48 -10.27
N GLN A 29 -16.60 2.88 -9.83
CA GLN A 29 -16.88 2.67 -8.41
C GLN A 29 -15.82 1.74 -7.81
N ALA A 30 -15.21 2.13 -6.70
CA ALA A 30 -14.23 1.29 -6.02
C ALA A 30 -14.94 0.06 -5.43
N ARG A 31 -14.32 -1.12 -5.57
CA ARG A 31 -14.81 -2.38 -5.01
C ARG A 31 -13.67 -3.15 -4.36
N ILE A 32 -13.88 -3.59 -3.12
CA ILE A 32 -13.04 -4.57 -2.43
C ILE A 32 -13.82 -5.89 -2.39
N THR A 33 -13.15 -6.99 -2.73
CA THR A 33 -13.68 -8.35 -2.56
C THR A 33 -12.62 -9.19 -1.87
N ILE A 34 -12.98 -9.85 -0.78
CA ILE A 34 -12.08 -10.69 0.03
C ILE A 34 -12.71 -12.07 0.13
N ILE A 35 -11.95 -13.12 -0.24
CA ILE A 35 -12.41 -14.50 -0.24
C ILE A 35 -11.61 -15.29 0.80
N PHE A 36 -12.26 -15.60 1.91
CA PHE A 36 -11.76 -16.56 2.89
C PHE A 36 -12.02 -17.96 2.33
N LYS A 37 -11.01 -18.59 1.74
CA LYS A 37 -11.06 -19.97 1.25
C LYS A 37 -11.49 -20.89 2.40
N ALA A 38 -12.31 -21.90 2.09
CA ALA A 38 -12.75 -22.90 3.07
C ALA A 38 -11.54 -23.59 3.73
N HIS A 39 -11.65 -23.85 5.03
CA HIS A 39 -10.60 -24.51 5.82
C HIS A 39 -11.25 -25.52 6.75
N HIS A 40 -10.79 -26.77 6.65
CA HIS A 40 -11.36 -27.93 7.34
C HIS A 40 -11.51 -27.67 8.85
N GLU A 41 -12.65 -28.09 9.43
CA GLU A 41 -13.05 -27.87 10.84
C GLU A 41 -13.13 -26.40 11.31
N CYS A 42 -12.64 -25.42 10.54
CA CYS A 42 -12.56 -24.02 10.96
C CYS A 42 -13.63 -23.13 10.32
N THR A 43 -13.82 -23.18 8.99
CA THR A 43 -14.81 -22.35 8.30
C THR A 43 -15.11 -22.87 6.89
N ASP A 44 -16.37 -22.78 6.47
CA ASP A 44 -16.75 -22.78 5.06
C ASP A 44 -16.14 -21.58 4.32
N GLN A 45 -16.19 -21.59 2.99
CA GLN A 45 -15.78 -20.43 2.20
C GLN A 45 -16.69 -19.23 2.49
N LYS A 46 -16.11 -18.10 2.89
CA LYS A 46 -16.83 -16.84 3.10
C LYS A 46 -16.30 -15.78 2.15
N VAL A 47 -17.23 -15.02 1.54
CA VAL A 47 -16.91 -13.91 0.66
C VAL A 47 -17.40 -12.63 1.30
N TYR A 48 -16.51 -11.66 1.45
CA TYR A 48 -16.83 -10.29 1.81
C TYR A 48 -16.72 -9.40 0.57
N GLN A 49 -17.64 -8.46 0.43
CA GLN A 49 -17.59 -7.43 -0.62
C GLN A 49 -18.01 -6.09 -0.03
N ALA A 50 -17.29 -5.03 -0.38
CA ALA A 50 -17.67 -3.64 -0.15
C ALA A 50 -17.49 -2.84 -1.44
N VAL A 51 -18.30 -1.81 -1.62
CA VAL A 51 -18.17 -0.81 -2.68
C VAL A 51 -18.23 0.60 -2.09
N THR A 52 -17.86 1.63 -2.84
CA THR A 52 -18.13 3.01 -2.40
C THR A 52 -19.61 3.17 -2.07
N ASP A 53 -19.90 3.68 -0.87
CA ASP A 53 -21.21 3.91 -0.24
C ASP A 53 -21.98 2.66 0.23
N ASP A 54 -21.36 1.46 0.18
CA ASP A 54 -21.88 0.22 0.79
C ASP A 54 -20.73 -0.62 1.38
N LEU A 55 -20.59 -0.53 2.71
CA LEU A 55 -19.54 -1.17 3.51
C LEU A 55 -20.21 -1.99 4.63
N PRO A 56 -20.68 -3.22 4.32
CA PRO A 56 -21.56 -3.99 5.20
C PRO A 56 -20.80 -4.64 6.38
N ALA A 57 -21.52 -4.87 7.49
CA ALA A 57 -20.99 -5.60 8.65
C ALA A 57 -21.11 -7.14 8.53
N ALA A 58 -21.29 -7.68 7.32
CA ALA A 58 -21.59 -9.09 7.05
C ALA A 58 -20.92 -9.60 5.77
N PHE A 59 -20.82 -10.92 5.63
CA PHE A 59 -20.48 -11.60 4.38
C PHE A 59 -21.66 -11.55 3.39
N VAL A 60 -21.42 -11.86 2.12
CA VAL A 60 -22.45 -11.81 1.05
C VAL A 60 -23.62 -12.79 1.24
N ASP A 61 -23.48 -13.77 2.14
CA ASP A 61 -24.53 -14.70 2.55
C ASP A 61 -25.35 -14.21 3.76
N GLY A 62 -25.10 -12.97 4.22
CA GLY A 62 -25.74 -12.36 5.39
C GLY A 62 -25.15 -12.80 6.73
N THR A 63 -24.18 -13.71 6.77
CA THR A 63 -23.57 -14.16 8.03
C THR A 63 -22.48 -13.19 8.52
N THR A 64 -22.28 -13.12 9.83
CA THR A 64 -21.22 -12.30 10.46
C THR A 64 -20.03 -13.12 10.96
N SER A 65 -20.07 -14.45 10.80
CA SER A 65 -19.01 -15.37 11.21
C SER A 65 -18.96 -16.64 10.34
N GLY A 66 -17.79 -17.27 10.32
CA GLY A 66 -17.54 -18.59 9.75
C GLY A 66 -16.98 -19.55 10.80
N GLY A 67 -17.29 -20.84 10.63
CA GLY A 67 -17.13 -21.89 11.65
C GLY A 67 -18.45 -22.25 12.34
N ASP A 68 -18.48 -23.42 12.94
CA ASP A 68 -19.64 -23.97 13.68
C ASP A 68 -19.44 -23.85 15.20
N GLY A 69 -20.56 -23.83 15.94
CA GLY A 69 -20.58 -23.69 17.40
C GLY A 69 -20.12 -22.32 17.94
N ASP A 70 -19.69 -22.30 19.21
CA ASP A 70 -19.35 -21.06 19.92
C ASP A 70 -18.02 -20.41 19.48
N ILE A 71 -17.12 -21.17 18.87
CA ILE A 71 -15.75 -20.70 18.55
C ILE A 71 -15.70 -20.10 17.15
N LYS A 72 -16.03 -18.81 17.06
CA LYS A 72 -15.97 -18.02 15.81
C LYS A 72 -14.55 -17.85 15.29
N SER A 73 -14.08 -18.83 14.51
CA SER A 73 -12.75 -18.86 13.89
C SER A 73 -12.53 -17.69 12.91
N LEU A 74 -13.61 -17.29 12.25
CA LEU A 74 -13.72 -16.15 11.35
C LEU A 74 -14.91 -15.28 11.78
N HIS A 75 -14.74 -13.97 11.90
CA HIS A 75 -15.85 -13.04 12.14
C HIS A 75 -15.58 -11.62 11.63
N ILE A 76 -16.66 -10.89 11.37
CA ILE A 76 -16.66 -9.46 11.06
C ILE A 76 -17.05 -8.67 12.32
N VAL A 77 -16.44 -7.51 12.52
CA VAL A 77 -16.80 -6.54 13.55
C VAL A 77 -16.94 -5.16 12.92
N GLU A 78 -18.11 -4.54 13.04
CA GLU A 78 -18.30 -3.13 12.73
C GLU A 78 -17.64 -2.27 13.83
N ARG A 79 -16.87 -1.25 13.42
CA ARG A 79 -16.17 -0.32 14.32
C ARG A 79 -16.71 1.10 14.19
N GLU A 80 -17.06 1.50 12.98
CA GLU A 80 -17.72 2.76 12.69
C GLU A 80 -18.77 2.50 11.61
N SER A 81 -20.04 2.83 11.87
CA SER A 81 -21.11 2.25 11.07
C SER A 81 -21.12 2.74 9.62
N GLY A 82 -21.18 1.78 8.70
CA GLY A 82 -21.02 2.01 7.25
C GLY A 82 -19.67 2.61 6.82
N ARG A 83 -18.67 2.71 7.70
CA ARG A 83 -17.38 3.37 7.42
C ARG A 83 -16.13 2.60 7.83
N TYR A 84 -16.20 1.68 8.79
CA TYR A 84 -15.07 0.84 9.20
C TYR A 84 -15.53 -0.53 9.70
N VAL A 85 -15.04 -1.61 9.06
CA VAL A 85 -15.15 -2.99 9.55
C VAL A 85 -13.77 -3.66 9.67
N GLU A 86 -13.70 -4.61 10.60
CA GLU A 86 -12.57 -5.51 10.77
C GLU A 86 -13.00 -6.97 10.53
N MET A 87 -12.24 -7.71 9.74
CA MET A 87 -12.35 -9.17 9.58
C MET A 87 -11.23 -9.86 10.35
N HIS A 88 -11.60 -10.80 11.22
CA HIS A 88 -10.70 -11.53 12.11
C HIS A 88 -10.70 -13.02 11.76
N ALA A 89 -9.78 -13.43 10.89
CA ALA A 89 -9.56 -14.81 10.48
C ALA A 89 -8.52 -15.47 11.39
N ARG A 90 -8.94 -15.81 12.62
CA ARG A 90 -8.05 -16.32 13.68
C ARG A 90 -7.37 -17.62 13.31
N TYR A 91 -8.04 -18.48 12.55
CA TYR A 91 -7.53 -19.78 12.09
C TYR A 91 -6.28 -19.66 11.19
N ILE A 92 -6.06 -18.51 10.56
CA ILE A 92 -4.87 -18.19 9.73
C ILE A 92 -4.13 -16.93 10.25
N GLY A 93 -4.27 -16.60 11.55
CA GLY A 93 -3.61 -15.45 12.20
C GLY A 93 -3.91 -14.07 11.60
N THR A 94 -4.86 -13.99 10.66
CA THR A 94 -5.00 -12.89 9.70
C THR A 94 -6.07 -11.91 10.16
N THR A 95 -5.76 -10.62 10.02
CA THR A 95 -6.70 -9.52 10.29
C THR A 95 -6.71 -8.58 9.09
N VAL A 96 -7.91 -8.22 8.63
CA VAL A 96 -8.13 -7.32 7.49
C VAL A 96 -9.04 -6.17 7.91
N PHE A 97 -8.62 -4.94 7.63
CA PHE A 97 -9.38 -3.73 7.88
C PHE A 97 -9.84 -3.14 6.55
N VAL A 98 -11.12 -2.74 6.49
CA VAL A 98 -11.72 -2.04 5.34
C VAL A 98 -12.40 -0.77 5.84
N ARG A 99 -12.03 0.38 5.26
CA ARG A 99 -12.68 1.67 5.53
C ARG A 99 -13.15 2.36 4.27
N GLN A 100 -14.12 3.26 4.44
CA GLN A 100 -14.45 4.29 3.46
C GLN A 100 -14.02 5.67 3.97
N LEU A 101 -13.25 6.39 3.15
CA LEU A 101 -12.79 7.75 3.40
C LEU A 101 -13.22 8.63 2.23
N GLY A 102 -14.26 9.45 2.45
CA GLY A 102 -14.93 10.16 1.36
C GLY A 102 -15.55 9.17 0.36
N ARG A 103 -15.03 9.17 -0.88
CA ARG A 103 -15.46 8.23 -1.95
C ARG A 103 -14.52 7.03 -2.13
N TYR A 104 -13.43 6.98 -1.38
CA TYR A 104 -12.36 5.99 -1.55
C TYR A 104 -12.50 4.88 -0.52
N LEU A 105 -12.30 3.64 -0.95
CA LEU A 105 -12.09 2.52 -0.04
C LEU A 105 -10.59 2.36 0.27
N THR A 106 -10.25 2.07 1.53
CA THR A 106 -8.90 1.65 1.93
C THR A 106 -8.91 0.22 2.46
N LEU A 107 -7.77 -0.46 2.28
CA LEU A 107 -7.55 -1.85 2.65
C LEU A 107 -6.21 -1.98 3.36
N ALA A 108 -6.21 -2.57 4.55
CA ALA A 108 -5.01 -2.93 5.30
C ALA A 108 -5.09 -4.40 5.74
N ILE A 109 -3.99 -5.14 5.56
CA ILE A 109 -3.92 -6.60 5.82
C ILE A 109 -2.69 -6.90 6.68
N ARG A 110 -2.91 -7.64 7.78
CA ARG A 110 -1.85 -8.40 8.47
C ARG A 110 -2.11 -9.88 8.29
N MET A 111 -1.12 -10.57 7.74
CA MET A 111 -1.08 -12.02 7.53
C MET A 111 0.28 -12.55 8.04
N PRO A 112 0.37 -13.80 8.55
CA PRO A 112 1.64 -14.46 8.82
C PRO A 112 2.52 -14.55 7.55
N GLU A 113 3.84 -14.48 7.72
CA GLU A 113 4.80 -14.41 6.59
C GLU A 113 4.84 -15.71 5.79
N ASP A 114 4.78 -16.85 6.48
CA ASP A 114 4.64 -18.19 5.92
C ASP A 114 3.36 -18.36 5.08
N LEU A 115 2.23 -17.81 5.54
CA LEU A 115 0.96 -17.86 4.82
C LEU A 115 0.86 -16.83 3.68
N ALA A 116 1.53 -15.68 3.82
CA ALA A 116 1.59 -14.66 2.77
C ALA A 116 2.48 -15.10 1.60
N MET A 117 3.49 -15.95 1.86
CA MET A 117 4.38 -16.51 0.84
C MET A 117 3.95 -17.92 0.36
N SER A 118 2.91 -18.53 0.94
CA SER A 118 2.39 -19.83 0.49
C SER A 118 1.42 -19.69 -0.69
N TYR A 119 1.97 -19.44 -1.88
CA TYR A 119 1.23 -19.38 -3.14
C TYR A 119 1.88 -20.27 -4.22
N GLU A 120 1.12 -20.59 -5.25
CA GLU A 120 1.61 -21.37 -6.41
C GLU A 120 2.28 -20.47 -7.44
N GLU A 121 3.24 -21.00 -8.21
CA GLU A 121 3.87 -20.30 -9.35
C GLU A 121 2.87 -19.85 -10.43
N SER A 122 1.66 -20.43 -10.44
CA SER A 122 0.51 -20.06 -11.27
C SER A 122 -0.16 -18.73 -10.87
N GLN A 123 0.23 -18.14 -9.73
CA GLN A 123 -0.38 -16.97 -9.10
C GLN A 123 0.64 -15.81 -9.02
N ASP A 124 1.26 -15.48 -10.15
CA ASP A 124 2.34 -14.49 -10.27
C ASP A 124 1.92 -13.04 -9.96
N LEU A 125 0.73 -12.63 -10.39
CA LEU A 125 0.19 -11.28 -10.21
C LEU A 125 -0.38 -11.06 -8.79
N GLN A 126 0.51 -10.88 -7.82
CA GLN A 126 0.16 -10.55 -6.43
C GLN A 126 0.73 -9.20 -5.99
N LEU A 127 -0.09 -8.14 -6.09
CA LEU A 127 0.30 -6.78 -5.67
C LEU A 127 0.77 -6.71 -4.20
N CYS A 128 0.22 -7.56 -3.33
CA CYS A 128 0.57 -7.63 -1.91
C CYS A 128 1.95 -8.23 -1.61
N VAL A 129 2.58 -8.89 -2.58
CA VAL A 129 3.90 -9.54 -2.47
C VAL A 129 4.91 -8.89 -3.41
N ASN A 130 4.56 -8.80 -4.70
CA ASN A 130 5.44 -8.39 -5.79
C ASN A 130 5.33 -6.89 -6.14
N GLY A 131 4.35 -6.17 -5.58
CA GLY A 131 4.04 -4.79 -5.96
C GLY A 131 3.34 -4.69 -7.32
N CYS A 132 3.29 -3.48 -7.88
CA CYS A 132 2.70 -3.22 -9.19
C CYS A 132 3.66 -3.62 -10.33
N PRO A 133 3.15 -4.18 -11.46
CA PRO A 133 3.92 -4.27 -12.70
C PRO A 133 4.43 -2.91 -13.14
N LEU A 134 5.63 -2.84 -13.74
CA LEU A 134 6.26 -1.57 -14.12
C LEU A 134 5.44 -0.73 -15.11
N SER A 135 4.57 -1.35 -15.91
CA SER A 135 3.63 -0.66 -16.81
C SER A 135 2.42 -0.04 -16.09
N GLU A 136 2.14 -0.46 -14.86
CA GLU A 136 1.05 0.04 -14.00
C GLU A 136 1.54 0.96 -12.89
N CYS A 137 2.86 1.01 -12.67
CA CYS A 137 3.51 2.08 -11.93
C CYS A 137 3.27 3.40 -12.65
N ILE A 138 2.91 4.44 -11.89
CA ILE A 138 2.86 5.80 -12.41
C ILE A 138 4.31 6.30 -12.44
N ASP A 139 4.96 6.12 -13.59
CA ASP A 139 6.14 6.92 -13.92
C ASP A 139 5.68 8.36 -14.12
N ASP A 140 6.15 9.25 -13.25
CA ASP A 140 5.80 10.67 -13.28
C ASP A 140 6.57 11.44 -14.38
N GLY A 141 7.49 10.78 -15.10
CA GLY A 141 8.20 11.28 -16.29
C GLY A 141 9.15 12.46 -16.05
N GLN A 142 9.15 13.02 -14.85
CA GLN A 142 9.77 14.28 -14.49
C GLN A 142 10.65 14.19 -13.23
N GLY A 143 10.72 13.01 -12.61
CA GLY A 143 11.61 12.73 -11.49
C GLY A 143 11.16 13.33 -10.16
N GLN A 144 9.87 13.62 -9.99
CA GLN A 144 9.26 13.97 -8.71
C GLN A 144 9.29 12.75 -7.76
N VAL A 145 9.02 11.54 -8.24
CA VAL A 145 9.24 10.30 -7.45
C VAL A 145 10.74 10.12 -7.16
N SER A 146 11.62 10.43 -8.11
CA SER A 146 13.07 10.44 -7.87
C SER A 146 13.47 11.45 -6.79
N ALA A 147 12.90 12.66 -6.77
CA ALA A 147 13.15 13.68 -5.75
C ALA A 147 12.62 13.24 -4.36
N ILE A 148 11.43 12.62 -4.31
CA ILE A 148 10.85 11.97 -3.12
C ILE A 148 11.78 10.86 -2.58
N LEU A 149 12.46 10.12 -3.47
CA LEU A 149 13.43 9.07 -3.13
C LEU A 149 14.89 9.56 -2.98
N GLY A 150 15.15 10.87 -3.08
CA GLY A 150 16.47 11.47 -2.90
C GLY A 150 17.44 11.36 -4.10
N HIS A 151 16.95 10.96 -5.28
CA HIS A 151 17.72 10.90 -6.53
C HIS A 151 17.66 12.23 -7.30
N SER A 152 18.60 13.13 -6.98
CA SER A 152 18.77 14.42 -7.67
C SER A 152 19.30 14.26 -9.10
N LEU A 153 18.39 14.28 -10.09
CA LEU A 153 18.74 14.51 -11.50
C LEU A 153 18.79 16.02 -11.81
N PRO A 154 19.58 16.46 -12.80
CA PRO A 154 19.79 17.89 -13.08
C PRO A 154 18.51 18.57 -13.58
N HIS A 155 18.19 19.70 -12.96
CA HIS A 155 16.91 20.40 -13.07
C HIS A 155 16.74 21.12 -14.42
N THR A 156 15.84 20.61 -15.28
CA THR A 156 15.36 21.29 -16.49
C THR A 156 13.84 21.12 -16.65
N ALA A 157 13.21 22.00 -17.42
CA ALA A 157 11.77 22.02 -17.73
C ALA A 157 10.80 22.07 -16.51
N SER A 158 10.56 23.28 -16.00
CA SER A 158 9.39 23.57 -15.19
C SER A 158 8.11 23.50 -16.05
N VAL A 159 7.47 22.34 -16.06
CA VAL A 159 6.07 22.17 -16.52
C VAL A 159 5.18 22.03 -15.29
N GLN A 160 3.96 22.55 -15.38
CA GLN A 160 3.12 22.81 -14.21
C GLN A 160 2.68 21.51 -13.52
N ALA A 161 2.91 21.43 -12.21
CA ALA A 161 2.15 20.52 -11.35
C ALA A 161 0.65 20.84 -11.42
N TRP A 162 -0.21 19.92 -10.95
CA TRP A 162 -1.65 20.19 -10.79
C TRP A 162 -1.86 21.57 -10.13
N PRO A 163 -2.67 22.49 -10.69
CA PRO A 163 -2.62 23.93 -10.35
C PRO A 163 -2.87 24.36 -8.89
N GLY A 164 -3.10 23.42 -7.96
CA GLY A 164 -3.24 23.68 -6.53
C GLY A 164 -2.04 23.30 -5.65
N TYR A 165 -1.11 22.44 -6.08
CA TYR A 165 -0.09 21.86 -5.19
C TYR A 165 1.34 21.85 -5.76
N THR A 166 2.30 22.22 -4.90
CA THR A 166 3.75 22.13 -5.12
C THR A 166 4.36 21.11 -4.16
N LEU A 167 5.57 20.60 -4.45
CA LEU A 167 6.25 19.64 -3.57
C LEU A 167 6.40 20.15 -2.13
N GLU A 168 6.68 21.46 -1.97
CA GLU A 168 6.81 22.11 -0.66
C GLU A 168 5.47 22.22 0.09
N THR A 169 4.40 22.63 -0.59
CA THR A 169 3.06 22.77 0.03
C THR A 169 2.45 21.40 0.35
N ALA A 170 2.56 20.43 -0.54
CA ALA A 170 2.17 19.05 -0.30
C ALA A 170 2.98 18.42 0.86
N SER A 171 4.31 18.60 0.88
CA SER A 171 5.16 18.15 1.99
C SER A 171 4.75 18.77 3.31
N THR A 172 4.42 20.07 3.33
CA THR A 172 4.00 20.77 4.56
C THR A 172 2.67 20.22 5.08
N GLN A 173 1.64 20.13 4.24
CA GLN A 173 0.32 19.58 4.60
C GLN A 173 0.40 18.11 5.07
N CYS A 174 1.22 17.29 4.44
CA CYS A 174 1.43 15.91 4.89
C CYS A 174 2.16 15.84 6.24
N HIS A 175 3.10 16.75 6.51
CA HIS A 175 3.86 16.78 7.76
C HIS A 175 3.03 17.20 8.99
N GLU A 176 1.94 17.93 8.80
CA GLU A 176 1.01 18.29 9.89
C GLU A 176 0.35 17.07 10.52
N LYS A 177 0.14 15.99 9.74
CA LYS A 177 -0.48 14.75 10.21
C LYS A 177 0.51 13.58 10.33
N MET A 178 1.55 13.54 9.51
CA MET A 178 2.56 12.47 9.49
C MET A 178 3.96 13.11 9.63
N PRO A 179 4.43 13.37 10.86
CA PRO A 179 5.73 14.03 11.10
C PRO A 179 6.94 13.13 10.81
N VAL A 180 6.73 11.83 10.65
CA VAL A 180 7.77 10.87 10.24
C VAL A 180 7.76 10.75 8.71
N LYS A 181 8.89 11.04 8.06
CA LYS A 181 9.03 11.02 6.58
C LYS A 181 9.23 9.60 6.02
N ASP A 182 8.33 8.70 6.39
CA ASP A 182 8.28 7.30 5.94
C ASP A 182 7.37 7.11 4.71
N ILE A 183 7.06 5.87 4.36
CA ILE A 183 6.21 5.53 3.21
C ILE A 183 4.81 6.15 3.27
N TYR A 184 4.22 6.40 4.44
CA TYR A 184 2.88 7.01 4.55
C TYR A 184 2.95 8.51 4.24
N PHE A 185 3.97 9.19 4.76
CA PHE A 185 4.28 10.57 4.39
C PHE A 185 4.57 10.70 2.89
N GLN A 186 5.44 9.86 2.32
CA GLN A 186 5.77 9.95 0.88
C GLN A 186 4.55 9.61 0.01
N SER A 187 3.72 8.64 0.42
CA SER A 187 2.46 8.35 -0.28
C SER A 187 1.51 9.55 -0.23
N CYS A 188 1.39 10.23 0.91
CA CYS A 188 0.59 11.45 1.02
C CYS A 188 1.06 12.54 0.05
N VAL A 189 2.37 12.79 -0.02
CA VAL A 189 2.93 13.83 -0.91
C VAL A 189 2.70 13.45 -2.37
N PHE A 190 2.93 12.18 -2.74
CA PHE A 190 2.66 11.67 -4.08
C PHE A 190 1.17 11.76 -4.45
N ASP A 191 0.27 11.31 -3.57
CA ASP A 191 -1.18 11.35 -3.79
C ASP A 191 -1.66 12.80 -4.01
N LEU A 192 -1.18 13.76 -3.21
CA LEU A 192 -1.52 15.19 -3.37
C LEU A 192 -1.02 15.78 -4.70
N LEU A 193 0.23 15.50 -5.09
CA LEU A 193 0.82 16.03 -6.32
C LEU A 193 0.18 15.45 -7.59
N THR A 194 -0.30 14.20 -7.53
CA THR A 194 -0.89 13.50 -8.69
C THR A 194 -2.41 13.65 -8.81
N THR A 195 -3.12 13.98 -7.73
CA THR A 195 -4.59 14.10 -7.73
C THR A 195 -5.14 15.48 -7.36
N GLY A 196 -4.37 16.29 -6.63
CA GLY A 196 -4.83 17.55 -6.05
C GLY A 196 -5.90 17.43 -4.94
N ASP A 197 -6.29 16.22 -4.50
CA ASP A 197 -7.36 16.02 -3.53
C ASP A 197 -6.80 15.85 -2.10
N ALA A 198 -7.07 16.84 -1.24
CA ALA A 198 -6.67 16.86 0.17
C ALA A 198 -7.19 15.66 1.00
N ASN A 199 -8.22 14.95 0.55
CA ASN A 199 -8.69 13.72 1.21
C ASN A 199 -7.63 12.61 1.23
N PHE A 200 -6.68 12.58 0.30
CA PHE A 200 -5.60 11.59 0.33
C PHE A 200 -4.65 11.78 1.53
N THR A 201 -4.53 12.98 2.09
CA THR A 201 -3.82 13.19 3.37
C THR A 201 -4.49 12.40 4.51
N ALA A 202 -5.82 12.27 4.51
CA ALA A 202 -6.54 11.45 5.48
C ALA A 202 -6.41 9.94 5.17
N ALA A 203 -6.39 9.55 3.89
CA ALA A 203 -6.20 8.16 3.48
C ALA A 203 -4.78 7.62 3.79
N ALA A 204 -3.76 8.47 3.74
CA ALA A 204 -2.40 8.13 4.16
C ALA A 204 -2.27 8.05 5.70
N HIS A 205 -2.88 9.00 6.43
CA HIS A 205 -2.92 8.97 7.90
C HIS A 205 -3.63 7.71 8.43
N SER A 206 -4.80 7.37 7.87
CA SER A 206 -5.52 6.14 8.26
C SER A 206 -4.72 4.86 7.98
N ALA A 207 -3.83 4.86 6.99
CA ALA A 207 -2.95 3.72 6.71
C ALA A 207 -1.78 3.61 7.72
N LEU A 208 -1.36 4.72 8.33
CA LEU A 208 -0.45 4.73 9.47
C LEU A 208 -1.18 4.21 10.74
N GLU A 209 -2.37 4.74 11.04
CA GLU A 209 -3.21 4.26 12.15
C GLU A 209 -3.49 2.74 12.06
N ASP A 210 -3.61 2.21 10.83
CA ASP A 210 -3.76 0.79 10.58
C ASP A 210 -2.52 -0.06 10.89
N VAL A 211 -1.30 0.42 10.62
CA VAL A 211 -0.11 -0.34 11.03
C VAL A 211 0.09 -0.28 12.54
N GLU A 212 -0.28 0.82 13.19
CA GLU A 212 -0.25 0.92 14.65
C GLU A 212 -1.22 -0.07 15.31
N ALA A 213 -2.45 -0.20 14.77
CA ALA A 213 -3.46 -1.12 15.27
C ALA A 213 -3.22 -2.59 14.89
N LEU A 214 -2.67 -2.88 13.69
CA LEU A 214 -2.41 -4.25 13.25
C LEU A 214 -1.11 -4.83 13.83
N HIS A 215 -0.03 -4.04 13.91
CA HIS A 215 1.32 -4.55 14.15
C HIS A 215 1.79 -4.31 15.60
N PRO A 216 2.06 -5.35 16.41
CA PRO A 216 2.31 -5.19 17.85
C PRO A 216 3.71 -4.64 18.21
N ARG A 217 4.62 -4.50 17.25
CA ARG A 217 5.98 -3.95 17.47
C ARG A 217 6.12 -2.61 16.76
N LYS A 218 6.48 -1.56 17.48
CA LYS A 218 6.54 -0.17 16.97
C LYS A 218 7.67 0.05 15.96
N GLU A 219 8.72 -0.74 16.08
CA GLU A 219 9.93 -0.71 15.26
C GLU A 219 9.67 -1.17 13.81
N ARG A 220 8.47 -1.65 13.51
CA ARG A 220 7.99 -2.02 12.16
C ARG A 220 6.77 -1.19 11.70
N TRP A 221 6.39 -0.13 12.42
CA TRP A 221 5.33 0.78 11.98
C TRP A 221 5.82 1.61 10.79
N HIS A 222 6.94 2.29 10.97
CA HIS A 222 7.55 3.14 9.95
C HIS A 222 8.37 2.31 8.95
N ILE A 223 8.03 2.40 7.67
CA ILE A 223 8.78 1.80 6.57
C ILE A 223 9.47 2.95 5.82
N PHE A 224 10.78 3.09 6.00
CA PHE A 224 11.55 4.12 5.32
C PHE A 224 11.89 3.69 3.88
N PRO A 225 11.83 4.60 2.88
CA PRO A 225 12.30 4.30 1.54
C PRO A 225 13.77 3.86 1.54
N SER A 226 14.08 2.84 0.74
CA SER A 226 15.45 2.36 0.55
C SER A 226 16.31 3.43 -0.13
N SER A 227 17.10 4.17 0.63
CA SER A 227 18.15 5.02 0.07
C SER A 227 19.12 4.16 -0.74
N GLY A 228 19.41 4.58 -1.98
CA GLY A 228 19.93 3.72 -3.06
C GLY A 228 21.31 3.09 -2.82
N ARG A 229 21.38 2.06 -1.96
CA ARG A 229 22.51 1.12 -1.87
C ARG A 229 22.21 -0.13 -2.68
N ALA A 230 22.40 -0.02 -3.99
CA ALA A 230 22.71 -1.19 -4.81
C ALA A 230 23.94 -1.88 -4.19
N GLY A 231 23.78 -3.12 -3.75
CA GLY A 231 24.79 -3.85 -2.98
C GLY A 231 25.98 -4.23 -3.84
N ARG A 232 26.99 -3.35 -3.93
CA ARG A 232 28.26 -3.66 -4.62
C ARG A 232 29.08 -4.60 -3.74
N SER A 233 28.84 -5.90 -3.91
CA SER A 233 29.46 -6.99 -3.16
C SER A 233 30.91 -7.25 -3.61
N ASP A 234 31.75 -6.22 -3.57
CA ASP A 234 33.18 -6.30 -3.85
C ASP A 234 33.98 -6.78 -2.62
N LEU A 235 33.70 -7.99 -2.15
CA LEU A 235 34.64 -8.72 -1.29
C LEU A 235 35.78 -9.25 -2.16
N SER A 236 36.62 -8.32 -2.62
CA SER A 236 37.82 -8.63 -3.40
C SER A 236 38.86 -9.32 -2.51
N VAL A 237 38.87 -10.65 -2.54
CA VAL A 237 39.89 -11.49 -1.91
C VAL A 237 41.18 -11.42 -2.74
N GLY A 238 41.84 -10.27 -2.69
CA GLY A 238 43.12 -10.02 -3.34
C GLY A 238 44.25 -10.77 -2.62
N LEU A 239 44.88 -11.73 -3.30
CA LEU A 239 46.12 -12.35 -2.83
C LEU A 239 47.22 -11.30 -2.67
N GLY A 240 47.78 -11.18 -1.45
CA GLY A 240 48.76 -10.15 -1.09
C GLY A 240 49.88 -10.69 -0.20
N LEU A 241 50.68 -11.61 -0.72
CA LEU A 241 51.85 -12.18 -0.03
C LEU A 241 53.01 -11.17 0.04
N THR A 242 53.61 -10.94 1.22
CA THR A 242 55.08 -10.97 1.51
C THR A 242 55.49 -10.20 2.78
N CYS A 243 56.49 -10.72 3.52
CA CYS A 243 57.46 -10.02 4.41
C CYS A 243 56.93 -9.21 5.62
N LEU A 244 57.61 -9.01 6.76
CA LEU A 244 58.80 -9.55 7.47
C LEU A 244 58.60 -9.15 8.98
N ILE A 245 59.40 -9.44 10.02
CA ILE A 245 60.80 -9.91 10.21
C ILE A 245 60.83 -10.88 11.43
N LEU A 246 61.99 -11.26 11.98
CA LEU A 246 62.14 -12.13 13.17
C LEU A 246 62.01 -11.40 14.53
N THR A 247 61.51 -12.11 15.55
CA THR A 247 62.15 -12.41 16.88
C THR A 247 61.32 -13.53 17.54
N VAL A 248 61.79 -14.72 17.93
CA VAL A 248 62.97 -15.15 18.72
C VAL A 248 62.96 -14.60 20.15
N PHE A 249 62.54 -15.42 21.13
CA PHE A 249 63.44 -15.99 22.16
C PHE A 249 62.73 -17.03 23.06
N LEU A 250 63.49 -18.09 23.39
CA LEU A 250 63.27 -19.11 24.45
C LEU A 250 61.91 -19.85 24.46
#